data_AF-A0A8J7MPU2-F1
#
_entry.id   AF-A0A8J7MPU2-F1
#
_cell.length_a   1.000
_cell.length_b   1.000
_cell.length_c   1.000
_cell.angle_alpha   90.00
_cell.angle_beta   90.00
_cell.angle_gamma   90.00
#
_symmetry.space_group_name_H-M   'P 1'
#
loop_
_entity.id
_entity.type
_entity.pdbx_description
1 polymer ?
#
loop_
_entity_poly.entity_id
_entity_poly.type
_entity_poly.pdbx_seq_one_letter_code
_entity_poly.pdbx_strand_id
1 'polypeptide(L)'
;MHLDLGNAKAALALYDRDIRTEKTDDYRDIANAASLLSRLELEGAPVGNRWDELAHLAETRATDGCLAFADLHYMLALCGGGCEQASAGLIARRSATPALR
;
A
#
# COMPACT_ATOMS: atom_id res chain seq x y z
N MET A 1 -6.03 -18.26 6.38
CA MET A 1 -5.23 -17.13 6.92
C MET A 1 -5.85 -16.64 8.22
N HIS A 2 -5.15 -15.85 9.05
CA HIS A 2 -5.72 -15.29 10.29
C HIS A 2 -6.99 -14.44 10.05
N LEU A 3 -7.07 -13.77 8.90
CA LEU A 3 -8.24 -12.99 8.48
C LEU A 3 -9.47 -13.88 8.26
N ASP A 4 -9.32 -15.02 7.59
CA ASP A 4 -10.42 -15.98 7.34
C ASP A 4 -10.99 -16.61 8.62
N LEU A 5 -10.26 -16.48 9.73
CA LEU A 5 -10.68 -16.93 11.07
C LEU A 5 -11.25 -15.79 11.93
N GLY A 6 -11.50 -14.61 11.35
CA GLY A 6 -11.97 -13.42 12.05
C GLY A 6 -10.94 -12.82 13.02
N ASN A 7 -9.67 -13.22 12.94
CA ASN A 7 -8.65 -12.81 13.89
C ASN A 7 -7.81 -11.63 13.35
N ALA A 8 -8.47 -10.50 13.14
CA ALA A 8 -7.85 -9.26 12.65
C ALA A 8 -6.72 -8.76 13.56
N LYS A 9 -6.84 -8.95 14.88
CA LYS A 9 -5.80 -8.55 15.84
C LYS A 9 -4.50 -9.34 15.64
N ALA A 10 -4.59 -10.65 15.43
CA ALA A 10 -3.39 -11.46 15.16
C ALA A 10 -2.77 -11.09 13.81
N ALA A 11 -3.60 -10.81 12.79
CA ALA A 11 -3.11 -10.34 11.49
C ALA A 11 -2.40 -8.97 11.58
N LEU A 12 -2.90 -8.04 12.39
CA LEU A 12 -2.20 -6.78 12.69
C LEU A 12 -0.87 -7.01 13.43
N ALA A 13 -0.83 -7.93 14.39
CA ALA A 13 0.42 -8.25 15.08
C ALA A 13 1.47 -8.87 14.13
N LEU A 14 1.04 -9.67 13.15
CA LEU A 14 1.90 -10.17 12.07
C LEU A 14 2.38 -9.07 11.15
N TYR A 15 1.52 -8.09 10.83
CA TYR A 15 1.92 -6.92 10.08
C TYR A 15 3.12 -6.24 10.75
N ASP A 16 3.01 -5.94 12.05
CA ASP A 16 4.04 -5.20 12.77
C ASP A 16 5.34 -6.01 12.91
N ARG A 17 5.25 -7.30 13.23
CA ARG A 17 6.41 -8.13 13.59
C ARG A 17 7.11 -8.81 12.41
N ASP A 18 6.36 -9.15 11.36
CA ASP A 18 6.90 -10.03 10.31
C ASP A 18 6.89 -9.34 8.93
N ILE A 19 5.89 -8.50 8.63
CA ILE A 19 5.76 -7.86 7.30
C ILE A 19 6.43 -6.49 7.27
N ARG A 20 6.30 -5.70 8.34
CA ARG A 20 6.76 -4.31 8.40
C ARG A 20 7.75 -4.04 9.54
N THR A 21 8.46 -5.08 9.97
CA THR A 21 9.57 -4.92 10.93
C THR A 21 10.77 -4.22 10.30
N GLU A 22 11.16 -4.63 9.09
CA GLU A 22 12.13 -3.88 8.28
C GLU A 22 11.38 -2.95 7.33
N LYS A 23 11.76 -1.67 7.34
CA LYS A 23 11.09 -0.63 6.56
C LYS A 23 11.79 -0.37 5.22
N THR A 24 11.91 -1.43 4.43
CA THR A 24 12.46 -1.41 3.07
C THR A 24 11.55 -0.64 2.10
N ASP A 25 12.11 -0.17 0.99
CA ASP A 25 11.36 0.47 -0.09
C ASP A 25 11.19 -0.45 -1.32
N ASP A 26 11.36 -1.77 -1.15
CA ASP A 26 11.05 -2.76 -2.17
C ASP A 26 9.55 -2.75 -2.46
N TYR A 27 9.19 -2.66 -3.73
CA TYR A 27 7.78 -2.59 -4.16
C TYR A 27 6.95 -3.79 -3.67
N ARG A 28 7.58 -4.97 -3.48
CA ARG A 28 6.91 -6.18 -3.00
C ARG A 28 6.55 -6.06 -1.53
N ASP A 29 7.43 -5.46 -0.74
CA ASP A 29 7.20 -5.26 0.70
C ASP A 29 6.08 -4.23 0.90
N ILE A 30 6.11 -3.14 0.14
CA ILE A 30 5.04 -2.14 0.13
C ILE A 30 3.71 -2.77 -0.35
N ALA A 31 3.73 -3.58 -1.41
CA ALA A 31 2.54 -4.22 -1.94
C ALA A 31 1.89 -5.21 -0.96
N ASN A 32 2.70 -6.05 -0.31
CA ASN A 32 2.23 -7.00 0.70
C ASN A 32 1.64 -6.29 1.92
N ALA A 33 2.33 -5.24 2.39
CA ALA A 33 1.88 -4.41 3.50
C ALA A 33 0.55 -3.71 3.18
N ALA A 34 0.49 -2.97 2.06
CA ALA A 34 -0.72 -2.25 1.63
C ALA A 34 -1.91 -3.19 1.42
N SER A 35 -1.67 -4.36 0.83
CA SER A 35 -2.72 -5.37 0.66
C SER A 35 -3.29 -5.86 1.99
N LEU A 36 -2.44 -6.07 3.00
CA LEU A 36 -2.89 -6.55 4.30
C LEU A 36 -3.66 -5.47 5.06
N LEU A 37 -3.18 -4.22 5.07
CA LEU A 37 -3.89 -3.12 5.70
C LEU A 37 -5.26 -2.88 5.06
N SER A 38 -5.34 -2.88 3.72
CA SER A 38 -6.60 -2.71 3.01
C SER A 38 -7.64 -3.77 3.40
N ARG A 39 -7.23 -5.05 3.48
CA ARG A 39 -8.12 -6.14 3.93
C ARG A 39 -8.55 -5.97 5.39
N LEU A 40 -7.64 -5.56 6.26
CA LEU A 40 -7.94 -5.31 7.67
C LEU A 40 -8.96 -4.17 7.84
N GLU A 41 -8.82 -3.08 7.10
CA GLU A 41 -9.80 -1.98 7.12
C GLU A 41 -11.17 -2.40 6.59
N LEU A 42 -11.22 -3.20 5.52
CA LEU A 42 -12.48 -3.73 4.98
C LEU A 42 -13.22 -4.63 5.99
N GLU A 43 -12.47 -5.32 6.86
CA GLU A 43 -12.99 -6.10 8.00
C GLU A 43 -13.30 -5.23 9.24
N GLY A 44 -13.16 -3.90 9.14
CA GLY A 44 -13.43 -2.96 10.22
C GLY A 44 -12.35 -2.91 11.31
N ALA A 45 -11.16 -3.48 11.07
CA ALA A 45 -10.07 -3.45 12.02
C ALA A 45 -9.37 -2.08 12.06
N PRO A 46 -9.05 -1.54 13.24
CA PRO A 46 -8.38 -0.24 13.36
C PRO A 46 -6.89 -0.38 12.99
N VAL A 47 -6.54 -0.03 11.75
CA VAL A 47 -5.14 -0.09 11.28
C VAL A 47 -4.25 1.04 11.81
N GLY A 48 -4.85 2.11 12.35
CA GLY A 48 -4.12 3.23 12.94
C GLY A 48 -3.28 4.00 11.92
N ASN A 49 -2.08 4.43 12.31
CA ASN A 49 -1.17 5.24 11.49
C ASN A 49 -0.25 4.41 10.57
N ARG A 50 -0.56 3.14 10.34
CA ARG A 50 0.31 2.23 9.55
C ARG A 50 0.37 2.62 8.07
N TRP A 51 -0.61 3.36 7.59
CA TRP A 51 -0.61 3.90 6.23
C TRP A 51 0.41 5.01 6.02
N ASP A 52 0.68 5.84 7.02
CA ASP A 52 1.51 7.05 6.88
C ASP A 52 2.90 6.72 6.30
N GLU A 53 3.52 5.64 6.82
CA GLU A 53 4.83 5.18 6.36
C GLU A 53 4.78 4.63 4.93
N LEU A 54 3.78 3.81 4.61
CA LEU A 54 3.61 3.28 3.27
C LEU A 54 3.31 4.37 2.25
N ALA A 55 2.51 5.37 2.62
CA ALA A 55 2.15 6.49 1.77
C ALA A 55 3.38 7.34 1.44
N HIS A 56 4.25 7.59 2.43
CA HIS A 56 5.50 8.32 2.21
C HIS A 56 6.46 7.60 1.25
N LEU A 57 6.61 6.27 1.41
CA LEU A 57 7.41 5.47 0.49
C LEU A 57 6.78 5.42 -0.91
N ALA A 58 5.46 5.23 -0.97
CA ALA A 58 4.70 5.20 -2.21
C ALA A 58 4.80 6.51 -2.98
N GLU A 59 4.77 7.68 -2.32
CA GLU A 59 4.93 8.98 -2.98
C GLU A 59 6.27 9.08 -3.69
N THR A 60 7.35 8.62 -3.03
CA THR A 60 8.70 8.62 -3.61
C THR A 60 8.80 7.68 -4.81
N ARG A 61 8.20 6.49 -4.71
CA ARG A 61 8.27 5.42 -5.72
C ARG A 61 7.21 5.53 -6.82
N ALA A 62 6.14 6.30 -6.61
CA ALA A 62 5.07 6.53 -7.58
C ALA A 62 5.56 7.21 -8.86
N THR A 63 6.80 7.68 -8.90
CA THR A 63 7.43 8.25 -10.09
C THR A 63 8.14 7.21 -10.98
N ASP A 64 8.41 5.99 -10.48
CA ASP A 64 9.16 4.94 -11.20
C ASP A 64 8.42 4.43 -12.46
N GLY A 65 7.14 4.06 -12.31
CA GLY A 65 6.22 3.81 -13.45
C GLY A 65 6.47 2.55 -14.26
N CYS A 66 7.43 1.73 -13.85
CA CYS A 66 7.82 0.53 -14.57
C CYS A 66 6.81 -0.62 -14.42
N LEU A 67 6.05 -0.69 -13.31
CA LEU A 67 5.22 -1.85 -12.98
C LEU A 67 3.79 -1.44 -12.60
N ALA A 68 2.81 -1.89 -13.39
CA ALA A 68 1.38 -1.69 -13.10
C ALA A 68 0.97 -2.24 -11.73
N PHE A 69 1.53 -3.40 -11.38
CA PHE A 69 1.31 -4.00 -10.08
C PHE A 69 1.74 -3.07 -8.94
N ALA A 70 2.96 -2.52 -9.00
CA ALA A 70 3.47 -1.63 -7.97
C ALA A 70 2.61 -0.36 -7.86
N ASP A 71 2.26 0.27 -8.99
CA ASP A 71 1.46 1.49 -9.00
C ASP A 71 0.06 1.31 -8.37
N LEU A 72 -0.59 0.17 -8.58
CA LEU A 72 -1.89 -0.09 -7.93
C LEU A 72 -1.75 -0.18 -6.41
N HIS A 73 -0.64 -0.73 -5.91
CA HIS A 73 -0.39 -0.82 -4.47
C HIS A 73 0.09 0.51 -3.88
N TYR A 74 0.85 1.29 -4.63
CA TYR A 74 1.16 2.67 -4.26
C TYR A 74 -0.12 3.50 -4.17
N MET A 75 -1.06 3.32 -5.09
CA MET A 75 -2.36 3.98 -5.00
C MET A 75 -3.12 3.62 -3.71
N LEU A 76 -3.13 2.33 -3.32
CA LEU A 76 -3.73 1.91 -2.05
C LEU A 76 -3.07 2.60 -0.86
N ALA A 77 -1.73 2.64 -0.83
CA ALA A 77 -0.98 3.28 0.24
C ALA A 77 -1.24 4.79 0.31
N LEU A 78 -1.22 5.49 -0.83
CA LEU A 78 -1.47 6.93 -0.91
C LEU A 78 -2.90 7.27 -0.49
N CYS A 79 -3.91 6.50 -0.92
CA CYS A 79 -5.28 6.68 -0.48
C CYS A 79 -5.45 6.41 1.02
N GLY A 80 -4.87 5.33 1.53
CA GLY A 80 -4.91 4.98 2.95
C GLY A 80 -4.23 6.04 3.84
N GLY A 81 -3.17 6.69 3.33
CA GLY A 81 -2.47 7.79 4.01
C GLY A 81 -3.04 9.18 3.74
N GLY A 82 -4.13 9.31 2.97
CA GLY A 82 -4.73 10.61 2.66
C GLY A 82 -3.89 11.53 1.76
N CYS A 83 -2.96 10.99 0.98
CA CYS A 83 -2.05 11.76 0.11
C CYS A 83 -2.70 12.12 -1.23
N GLU A 84 -3.75 12.96 -1.20
CA GLU A 84 -4.59 13.28 -2.38
C GLU A 84 -3.81 13.80 -3.59
N GLN A 85 -2.83 14.68 -3.38
CA GLN A 85 -2.01 15.25 -4.47
C GLN A 85 -1.17 14.16 -5.16
N ALA A 86 -0.52 13.30 -4.38
CA ALA A 86 0.28 12.20 -4.91
C ALA A 86 -0.59 11.17 -5.63
N SER A 87 -1.76 10.82 -5.09
CA SER A 87 -2.74 9.95 -5.76
C SER A 87 -3.17 10.52 -7.11
N ALA A 88 -3.52 11.81 -7.16
CA ALA A 88 -3.89 12.48 -8.41
C ALA A 88 -2.74 12.47 -9.44
N GLY A 89 -1.51 12.73 -9.00
CA GLY A 89 -0.31 12.68 -9.85
C GLY A 89 -0.08 11.29 -10.46
N LEU A 90 -0.24 10.23 -9.66
CA LEU A 90 -0.08 8.85 -10.11
C LEU A 90 -1.15 8.46 -11.16
N ILE A 91 -2.41 8.88 -10.98
CA ILE A 91 -3.49 8.68 -11.97
C ILE A 91 -3.15 9.40 -13.27
N ALA A 92 -2.82 10.69 -13.21
CA ALA A 92 -2.55 11.49 -14.39
C ALA A 92 -1.43 10.89 -15.26
N ARG A 93 -0.38 10.38 -14.62
CA ARG A 93 0.72 9.70 -15.31
C ARG A 93 0.30 8.40 -15.97
N ARG A 94 -0.48 7.55 -15.28
CA ARG A 94 -1.01 6.30 -15.83
C ARG A 94 -1.86 6.55 -17.07
N SER A 95 -2.63 7.63 -17.07
CA SER A 95 -3.43 8.06 -18.24
C SER A 95 -2.58 8.65 -19.38
N ALA A 96 -1.40 9.20 -19.09
CA ALA A 96 -0.50 9.80 -20.08
C ALA A 96 0.50 8.81 -20.72
N THR A 97 0.61 7.60 -20.18
CA THR A 97 1.57 6.59 -20.70
C THR A 97 1.03 6.03 -22.03
N PRO A 98 1.74 6.20 -23.17
CA PRO A 98 1.31 5.59 -24.43
C PRO A 98 1.37 4.08 -24.28
N ALA A 99 0.35 3.39 -24.80
CA ALA A 99 0.31 1.93 -24.85
C ALA A 99 1.65 1.42 -25.37
N LEU A 100 2.26 0.49 -24.64
CA LEU A 100 3.49 -0.21 -25.02
C LEU A 100 3.40 -0.59 -26.50
N ARG A 101 4.31 -0.07 -27.32
CA ARG A 101 4.57 -0.55 -28.68
C ARG A 101 5.34 -1.85 -28.63
#